data_AF-A0A250JEA1-F1
#
_entry.id   AF-A0A250JEA1-F1
#
_cell.length_a   1.000
_cell.length_b   1.000
_cell.length_c   1.000
_cell.angle_alpha   90.00
_cell.angle_beta   90.00
_cell.angle_gamma   90.00
#
_symmetry.space_group_name_H-M   'P 1'
#
loop_
_entity.id
_entity.type
_entity.pdbx_description
1 polymer ?
#
loop_
_entity_poly.entity_id
_entity_poly.type
_entity_poly.pdbx_seq_one_letter_code
_entity_poly.pdbx_strand_id
1 'polypeptide(L)'
;MSQKKPGPQLPIENMRAKLLADPDTRRIARDVGMELEDYVEMVLHYLRNPEQEPQLYVAPDEELRAAGYNAPSSEQVGQFLLAGVRGDLGLGNVEAYKSQFESPSDTQDKPSLRGDEDQEQVPVDEETSQELLKQVPKARPRRM
;
A
#
# COMPACT_ATOMS: atom_id res chain seq x y z
N MET A 1 19.54 -8.42 17.00
CA MET A 1 18.93 -9.04 18.20
C MET A 1 17.45 -9.20 17.93
N SER A 2 17.02 -10.38 17.48
CA SER A 2 15.60 -10.65 17.19
C SER A 2 14.85 -10.75 18.51
N GLN A 3 13.93 -9.83 18.78
CA GLN A 3 13.11 -9.88 19.99
C GLN A 3 12.01 -10.93 19.79
N LYS A 4 12.22 -12.10 20.38
CA LYS A 4 11.25 -13.20 20.44
C LYS A 4 9.99 -12.70 21.15
N LYS A 5 8.92 -12.41 20.40
CA LYS A 5 7.63 -12.00 20.99
C LYS A 5 7.16 -13.12 21.93
N PRO A 6 6.76 -12.81 23.17
CA PRO A 6 6.28 -13.82 24.10
C PRO A 6 5.06 -14.49 23.50
N GLY A 7 5.11 -15.83 23.41
CA GLY A 7 3.97 -16.63 22.99
C GLY A 7 2.77 -16.43 23.92
N PRO A 8 1.55 -16.73 23.44
CA PRO A 8 0.35 -16.49 24.22
C PRO A 8 0.36 -17.27 25.54
N GLN A 9 0.02 -16.58 26.64
CA GLN A 9 0.09 -17.09 28.02
C GLN A 9 -1.08 -18.03 28.40
N LEU A 10 -2.04 -18.24 27.48
CA LEU A 10 -3.25 -19.02 27.71
C LEU A 10 -3.12 -20.44 27.13
N PRO A 11 -3.70 -21.47 27.77
CA PRO A 11 -3.75 -22.82 27.23
C PRO A 11 -4.42 -22.84 25.85
N ILE A 12 -3.85 -23.56 24.89
CA ILE A 12 -4.27 -23.52 23.48
C ILE A 12 -5.71 -24.04 23.29
N GLU A 13 -6.14 -24.98 24.11
CA GLU A 13 -7.52 -25.50 24.10
C GLU A 13 -8.55 -24.40 24.42
N ASN A 14 -8.23 -23.53 25.38
CA ASN A 14 -9.08 -22.39 25.74
C ASN A 14 -9.09 -21.34 24.62
N MET A 15 -7.99 -21.18 23.88
CA MET A 15 -7.93 -20.28 22.73
C MET A 15 -8.74 -20.81 21.55
N ARG A 16 -8.72 -22.13 21.28
CA ARG A 16 -9.57 -22.75 20.25
C ARG A 16 -11.04 -22.47 20.53
N ALA A 17 -11.51 -22.72 21.75
CA ALA A 17 -12.90 -22.46 22.14
C ALA A 17 -13.27 -20.97 22.01
N LYS A 18 -12.35 -20.07 22.38
CA LYS A 18 -12.54 -18.62 22.25
C LYS A 18 -12.65 -18.18 20.79
N LEU A 19 -11.79 -18.68 19.91
CA LEU A 19 -11.80 -18.33 18.48
C LEU A 19 -13.03 -18.90 17.77
N LEU A 20 -13.50 -20.10 18.14
CA LEU A 20 -14.74 -20.67 17.60
C LEU A 20 -16.00 -19.89 18.02
N ALA A 21 -15.98 -19.32 19.22
CA ALA A 21 -17.08 -18.50 19.75
C ALA A 21 -17.05 -17.03 19.27
N ASP A 22 -15.93 -16.59 18.69
CA ASP A 22 -15.72 -15.21 18.29
C ASP A 22 -16.43 -14.88 16.96
N PRO A 23 -17.37 -13.91 16.94
CA PRO A 23 -18.07 -13.52 15.72
C PRO A 23 -17.14 -12.91 14.66
N ASP A 24 -16.04 -12.27 15.07
CA ASP A 24 -15.08 -11.68 14.13
C ASP A 24 -14.28 -12.75 13.40
N THR A 25 -13.80 -13.77 14.12
CA THR A 25 -13.15 -14.95 13.53
C THR A 25 -14.05 -15.64 12.49
N ARG A 26 -15.36 -15.76 12.78
CA ARG A 26 -16.33 -16.32 11.83
C ARG A 26 -16.54 -15.46 10.59
N ARG A 27 -16.56 -14.13 10.75
CA ARG A 27 -16.68 -13.20 9.63
C ARG A 27 -15.46 -13.32 8.71
N ILE A 28 -14.26 -13.32 9.27
CA ILE A 28 -13.02 -13.39 8.49
C ILE A 28 -12.91 -14.73 7.76
N ALA A 29 -13.23 -15.85 8.41
CA ALA A 29 -13.23 -17.16 7.75
C ALA A 29 -14.12 -17.16 6.50
N ARG A 30 -15.31 -16.55 6.57
CA ARG A 30 -16.20 -16.38 5.43
C ARG A 30 -15.59 -15.49 4.34
N ASP A 31 -15.00 -14.35 4.72
CA ASP A 31 -14.43 -13.39 3.76
C ASP A 31 -13.24 -13.99 3.00
N VAL A 32 -12.45 -14.86 3.65
CA VAL A 32 -11.33 -15.58 3.05
C VAL A 32 -11.80 -16.86 2.32
N GLY A 33 -13.07 -17.24 2.46
CA GLY A 33 -13.64 -18.44 1.83
C GLY A 33 -13.14 -19.76 2.43
N MET A 34 -12.80 -19.75 3.73
CA MET A 34 -12.36 -20.94 4.47
C MET A 34 -13.43 -21.40 5.48
N GLU A 35 -13.42 -22.70 5.79
CA GLU A 35 -14.18 -23.21 6.93
C GLU A 35 -13.63 -22.62 8.24
N LEU A 36 -14.53 -22.38 9.21
CA LEU A 36 -14.19 -21.72 10.46
C LEU A 36 -13.13 -22.52 11.24
N GLU A 37 -13.30 -23.83 11.28
CA GLU A 37 -12.40 -24.76 11.96
C GLU A 37 -10.98 -24.69 11.39
N ASP A 38 -10.85 -24.68 10.06
CA ASP A 38 -9.57 -24.61 9.35
C ASP A 38 -8.87 -23.26 9.59
N TYR A 39 -9.64 -22.18 9.56
CA TYR A 39 -9.12 -20.84 9.86
C TYR A 39 -8.59 -20.76 11.30
N VAL A 40 -9.32 -21.32 12.27
CA VAL A 40 -8.89 -21.36 13.68
C VAL A 40 -7.60 -22.17 13.83
N GLU A 41 -7.49 -23.33 13.18
CA GLU A 41 -6.27 -24.13 13.22
C GLU A 41 -5.07 -23.41 12.60
N MET A 42 -5.28 -22.68 11.50
CA MET A 42 -4.26 -21.84 10.89
C MET A 42 -3.77 -20.75 11.85
N VAL A 43 -4.68 -20.03 12.52
CA VAL A 43 -4.32 -19.00 13.51
C VAL A 43 -3.53 -19.61 14.67
N LEU A 44 -3.97 -20.75 15.20
CA LEU A 44 -3.27 -21.45 16.28
C LEU A 44 -1.89 -21.93 15.84
N HIS A 45 -1.72 -22.34 14.59
CA HIS A 45 -0.45 -22.76 14.03
C HIS A 45 0.57 -21.60 13.99
N TYR A 46 0.18 -20.42 13.52
CA TYR A 46 1.06 -19.24 13.51
C TYR A 46 1.34 -18.69 14.91
N LEU A 47 0.40 -18.85 15.85
CA LEU A 47 0.65 -18.52 17.26
C LEU A 47 1.70 -19.44 17.90
N ARG A 48 1.76 -20.71 17.50
CA ARG A 48 2.78 -21.68 17.95
C ARG A 48 4.14 -21.43 17.31
N ASN A 49 4.14 -20.97 16.06
CA ASN A 49 5.33 -20.73 15.26
C ASN A 49 5.47 -19.23 14.95
N PRO A 50 5.76 -18.36 15.93
CA PRO A 50 5.80 -16.91 15.72
C PRO A 50 6.95 -16.47 14.79
N GLU A 51 7.96 -17.30 14.59
CA GLU A 51 9.05 -17.06 13.64
C GLU A 51 8.69 -17.49 12.21
N GLN A 52 7.56 -18.20 12.04
CA GLN A 52 7.12 -18.65 10.72
C GLN A 52 6.31 -17.53 10.07
N GLU A 53 6.89 -16.94 9.03
CA GLU A 53 6.19 -15.96 8.21
C GLU A 53 5.18 -16.65 7.28
N PRO A 54 3.99 -16.07 7.09
CA PRO A 54 3.04 -16.57 6.10
C PRO A 54 3.66 -16.48 4.70
N GLN A 55 3.64 -17.58 3.97
CA GLN A 55 4.20 -17.65 2.63
C GLN A 55 3.22 -17.08 1.61
N LEU A 56 3.66 -16.07 0.86
CA LEU A 56 2.94 -15.55 -0.29
C LEU A 56 3.36 -16.34 -1.53
N TYR A 57 2.43 -17.12 -2.08
CA TYR A 57 2.66 -17.85 -3.32
C TYR A 57 2.18 -17.00 -4.50
N VAL A 58 3.11 -16.64 -5.39
CA VAL A 58 2.82 -15.97 -6.65
C VAL A 58 2.84 -17.03 -7.74
N ALA A 59 1.67 -17.36 -8.28
CA ALA A 59 1.51 -18.30 -9.38
C ALA A 59 1.19 -17.55 -10.69
N PRO A 60 1.62 -18.08 -11.85
CA PRO A 60 1.15 -17.61 -13.14
C PRO A 60 -0.35 -17.90 -13.32
N ASP A 61 -1.04 -17.04 -14.08
CA ASP A 61 -2.50 -17.13 -14.29
C ASP A 61 -2.97 -18.48 -14.84
N GLU A 62 -2.12 -19.19 -15.58
CA GLU A 62 -2.41 -20.50 -16.14
C GLU A 62 -2.52 -21.58 -15.05
N GLU A 63 -1.62 -21.54 -14.06
CA GLU A 63 -1.63 -22.45 -12.91
C GLU A 63 -2.83 -22.15 -12.00
N LEU A 64 -3.15 -20.87 -11.81
CA LEU A 64 -4.33 -20.45 -11.05
C LEU A 64 -5.63 -20.94 -11.70
N ARG A 65 -5.75 -20.80 -13.03
CA ARG A 65 -6.89 -21.32 -13.79
C ARG A 65 -6.98 -22.85 -13.73
N ALA A 66 -5.85 -23.55 -13.81
CA ALA A 66 -5.83 -25.02 -13.67
C ALA A 66 -6.28 -25.48 -12.28
N ALA A 67 -5.99 -24.71 -11.24
CA ALA A 67 -6.47 -24.94 -9.87
C ALA A 67 -7.93 -24.48 -9.64
N GLY A 68 -8.62 -23.98 -10.68
CA GLY A 68 -10.02 -23.56 -10.61
C GLY A 68 -10.24 -22.11 -10.18
N TYR A 69 -9.17 -21.30 -10.07
CA TYR A 69 -9.28 -19.87 -9.77
C TYR A 69 -9.44 -19.06 -11.06
N ASN A 70 -10.45 -18.18 -11.08
CA ASN A 70 -10.63 -17.23 -12.17
C ASN A 70 -9.78 -15.98 -11.91
N ALA A 71 -8.52 -16.01 -12.37
CA ALA A 71 -7.66 -14.85 -12.34
C ALA A 71 -8.29 -13.68 -13.15
N PRO A 72 -8.41 -12.47 -12.57
CA PRO A 72 -8.98 -11.33 -13.26
C PRO A 72 -8.10 -10.90 -14.43
N SER A 73 -8.72 -10.44 -15.52
CA SER A 73 -7.98 -9.92 -16.68
C SER A 73 -7.28 -8.60 -16.34
N SER A 74 -6.25 -8.25 -17.10
CA SER A 74 -5.55 -6.97 -16.95
C SER A 74 -6.49 -5.75 -17.05
N GLU A 75 -7.51 -5.83 -17.90
CA GLU A 75 -8.54 -4.78 -18.02
C GLU A 75 -9.41 -4.68 -16.75
N GLN A 76 -9.81 -5.81 -16.18
CA GLN A 76 -10.60 -5.85 -14.94
C GLN A 76 -9.80 -5.27 -13.76
N VAL A 77 -8.52 -5.62 -13.66
CA VAL A 77 -7.61 -5.05 -12.66
C VAL A 77 -7.42 -3.54 -12.89
N GLY A 78 -7.27 -3.11 -14.14
CA GLY A 78 -7.17 -1.69 -14.48
C GLY A 78 -8.41 -0.90 -14.07
N GLN A 79 -9.61 -1.43 -14.33
CA GLN A 79 -10.87 -0.82 -13.90
C GLN A 79 -10.99 -0.77 -12.38
N PHE A 80 -10.58 -1.82 -11.67
CA PHE A 80 -10.56 -1.85 -10.22
C PHE A 80 -9.63 -0.77 -9.63
N LEU A 81 -8.43 -0.62 -10.17
CA LEU A 81 -7.49 0.44 -9.74
C LEU A 81 -8.05 1.84 -10.01
N LEU A 82 -8.67 2.05 -11.17
CA LEU A 82 -9.34 3.31 -11.50
C LEU A 82 -10.52 3.61 -10.56
N ALA A 83 -11.30 2.59 -10.21
CA ALA A 83 -12.37 2.71 -9.20
C ALA A 83 -11.79 3.09 -7.82
N GLY A 84 -10.62 2.55 -7.46
CA GLY A 84 -9.90 2.92 -6.24
C GLY A 84 -9.48 4.38 -6.22
N VAL A 85 -8.89 4.88 -7.31
CA VAL A 85 -8.50 6.29 -7.45
C VAL A 85 -9.72 7.22 -7.38
N ARG A 86 -10.85 6.80 -7.94
CA ARG A 86 -12.10 7.56 -7.90
C ARG A 86 -12.80 7.54 -6.54
N GLY A 87 -12.42 6.61 -5.65
CA GLY A 87 -13.07 6.41 -4.35
C GLY A 87 -14.31 5.51 -4.42
N ASP A 88 -14.56 4.87 -5.56
CA ASP A 88 -15.74 4.03 -5.79
C ASP A 88 -15.65 2.68 -5.07
N LEU A 89 -14.46 2.28 -4.60
CA LEU A 89 -14.26 1.02 -3.86
C LEU A 89 -14.81 1.03 -2.42
N GLY A 90 -15.38 2.15 -1.96
CA GLY A 90 -15.93 2.24 -0.60
C GLY A 90 -14.89 2.07 0.50
N LEU A 91 -13.59 2.17 0.18
CA LEU A 91 -12.47 2.12 1.12
C LEU A 91 -12.37 3.38 2.00
N GLY A 92 -13.38 4.24 1.97
CA GLY A 92 -13.42 5.53 2.66
C GLY A 92 -13.24 6.71 1.70
N ASN A 93 -13.54 7.90 2.20
CA ASN A 93 -13.53 9.16 1.45
C ASN A 93 -12.11 9.38 0.89
N VAL A 94 -11.97 9.69 -0.41
CA VAL A 94 -10.66 9.94 -1.07
C VAL A 94 -9.82 10.99 -0.32
N GLU A 95 -10.48 11.95 0.34
CA GLU A 95 -9.83 12.95 1.17
C GLU A 95 -9.06 12.40 2.38
N ALA A 96 -9.44 11.25 2.92
CA ALA A 96 -8.71 10.60 4.03
C ALA A 96 -7.35 10.04 3.59
N TYR A 97 -7.18 9.80 2.27
CA TYR A 97 -5.95 9.27 1.67
C TYR A 97 -5.13 10.33 0.94
N LYS A 98 -5.65 11.56 0.83
CA LYS A 98 -4.83 12.69 0.41
C LYS A 98 -3.80 12.91 1.51
N SER A 99 -2.54 12.54 1.22
CA SER A 99 -1.43 12.98 2.05
C SER A 99 -1.54 14.50 2.15
N GLN A 100 -1.57 15.05 3.36
CA GLN A 100 -1.57 16.50 3.58
C GLN A 100 -0.25 17.20 3.15
N PHE A 101 0.49 16.55 2.25
CA PHE A 101 1.63 17.05 1.50
C PHE A 101 1.23 17.85 0.26
N GLU A 102 -0.04 17.82 -0.16
CA GLU A 102 -0.54 18.79 -1.13
C GLU A 102 -0.49 20.17 -0.48
N SER A 103 0.53 20.95 -0.88
CA SER A 103 0.70 22.32 -0.42
C SER A 103 -0.49 23.13 -0.93
N PRO A 104 -1.31 23.73 -0.06
CA PRO A 104 -2.28 24.71 -0.52
C PRO A 104 -1.49 25.83 -1.20
N SER A 105 -1.90 26.24 -2.39
CA SER A 105 -1.34 27.37 -3.14
C SER A 105 -1.56 28.74 -2.47
N ASP A 106 -1.83 28.74 -1.16
CA ASP A 106 -1.92 29.90 -0.28
C ASP A 106 -0.93 29.71 0.87
N THR A 107 0.36 29.87 0.57
CA THR A 107 1.38 30.16 1.58
C THR A 107 1.98 31.52 1.26
N GLN A 108 1.17 32.57 1.43
CA GLN A 108 1.67 33.95 1.51
C GLN A 108 2.16 34.33 2.93
N ASP A 109 1.91 33.50 3.95
CA ASP A 109 2.30 33.79 5.34
C ASP A 109 2.74 32.53 6.11
N LYS A 110 3.70 31.77 5.58
CA LYS A 110 4.44 30.78 6.38
C LYS A 110 5.94 30.91 6.10
N PRO A 111 6.80 30.82 7.13
CA PRO A 111 8.24 30.82 6.93
C PRO A 111 8.62 29.56 6.14
N SER A 112 9.05 29.75 4.90
CA SER A 112 9.58 28.68 4.06
C SER A 112 10.98 28.31 4.53
N LEU A 113 11.26 27.02 4.52
CA LEU A 113 12.59 26.47 4.78
C LEU A 113 13.54 26.65 3.58
N ARG A 114 13.10 27.33 2.50
CA ARG A 114 13.83 27.46 1.24
C ARG A 114 14.81 28.65 1.23
N GLY A 115 14.62 29.64 2.11
CA GLY A 115 15.58 30.74 2.31
C GLY A 115 15.65 31.76 1.17
N ASP A 116 14.71 31.74 0.22
CA ASP A 116 14.68 32.65 -0.94
C ASP A 116 13.64 33.78 -0.79
N GLU A 117 13.18 34.05 0.43
CA GLU A 117 11.96 34.83 0.71
C GLU A 117 12.11 36.33 0.40
N ASP A 118 13.35 36.84 0.33
CA ASP A 118 13.67 38.24 0.08
C ASP A 118 14.55 38.46 -1.16
N GLN A 119 14.66 37.47 -2.05
CA GLN A 119 15.38 37.67 -3.31
C GLN A 119 14.46 38.29 -4.36
N GLU A 120 14.63 39.59 -4.61
CA GLU A 120 14.10 40.21 -5.82
C GLU A 120 14.61 39.43 -7.04
N GLN A 121 13.68 39.03 -7.91
CA GLN A 121 14.03 38.38 -9.18
C GLN A 121 14.93 39.33 -9.96
N VAL A 122 16.22 38.99 -10.08
CA VAL A 122 17.15 39.77 -10.90
C VAL A 122 16.59 39.75 -12.33
N PRO A 123 16.30 40.92 -12.95
CA PRO A 123 15.85 40.96 -14.33
C PRO A 123 16.99 40.46 -15.21
N VAL A 124 16.86 39.23 -15.69
CA VAL A 124 17.81 38.64 -16.63
C VAL A 124 17.39 39.04 -18.02
N ASP A 125 18.26 39.73 -18.74
CA ASP A 125 18.03 40.12 -20.13
C ASP A 125 17.84 38.87 -21.01
N GLU A 126 17.05 39.00 -22.07
CA GLU A 126 16.54 37.85 -22.83
C GLU A 126 17.69 37.08 -23.52
N GLU A 127 18.78 37.78 -23.86
CA GLU A 127 20.02 37.17 -24.38
C GLU A 127 20.73 36.29 -23.36
N THR A 128 20.86 36.75 -22.10
CA THR A 128 21.55 36.02 -21.03
C THR A 128 20.76 34.77 -20.63
N SER A 129 19.44 34.85 -20.64
CA SER A 129 18.54 33.70 -20.44
C SER A 129 18.76 32.62 -21.51
N GLN A 130 18.87 33.03 -22.78
CA GLN A 130 19.16 32.10 -23.89
C GLN A 130 20.56 31.49 -23.82
N GLU A 131 21.56 32.22 -23.31
CA GLU A 131 22.91 31.69 -23.13
C GLU A 131 22.98 30.64 -22.02
N LEU A 132 22.30 30.87 -20.89
CA LEU A 132 22.20 29.91 -19.79
C LEU A 132 21.45 28.63 -20.21
N LEU A 133 20.41 28.76 -21.03
CA LEU A 133 19.69 27.60 -21.60
C LEU A 133 20.56 26.72 -22.50
N LYS A 134 21.63 27.26 -23.11
CA LYS A 134 22.60 26.47 -23.89
C LYS A 134 23.56 25.68 -23.00
N GLN A 135 23.77 26.12 -21.76
CA GLN A 135 24.65 25.46 -20.79
C GLN A 135 23.95 24.32 -20.04
N VAL A 136 22.61 24.25 -20.07
CA VAL A 136 21.87 23.12 -19.53
C VAL A 136 22.15 21.88 -20.39
N PRO A 137 22.78 20.83 -19.86
CA PRO A 137 23.09 19.64 -20.64
C PRO A 137 21.78 18.98 -21.11
N LYS A 138 21.54 19.01 -22.42
CA LYS A 138 20.41 18.30 -23.03
C LYS A 138 20.58 16.81 -22.74
N ALA A 139 19.75 16.26 -21.86
CA ALA A 139 19.67 14.83 -21.62
C ALA A 139 19.43 14.14 -22.97
N ARG A 140 20.41 13.39 -23.46
CA ARG A 140 20.26 12.63 -24.70
C ARG A 140 19.18 11.58 -24.48
N PRO A 141 18.20 11.43 -25.38
CA PRO A 141 17.29 10.30 -25.31
C PRO A 141 18.13 9.04 -25.43
N ARG A 142 18.01 8.16 -24.42
CA ARG A 142 18.60 6.83 -24.41
C ARG A 142 18.10 6.11 -25.66
N ARG A 143 18.96 5.96 -26.67
CA ARG A 143 18.67 5.07 -27.81
C ARG A 143 18.67 3.64 -27.27
N MET A 144 17.61 2.92 -27.62
CA MET A 144 17.45 1.47 -27.49
C MET A 144 18.67 0.72 -27.98
#